data_AF-A0A930ATI6-F1
#
_entry.id   AF-A0A930ATI6-F1
#
_cell.length_a   1.000
_cell.length_b   1.000
_cell.length_c   1.000
_cell.angle_alpha   90.00
_cell.angle_beta   90.00
_cell.angle_gamma   90.00
#
_symmetry.space_group_name_H-M   'P 1'
#
loop_
_entity.id
_entity.type
_entity.pdbx_description
1 polymer ?
#
loop_
_entity_poly.entity_id
_entity_poly.type
_entity_poly.pdbx_seq_one_letter_code
_entity_poly.pdbx_strand_id
1 'polypeptide(L)'
;TLAELKEKFRKELEEAKAAAADEAVADEALRKAVENAEIVELPHEMVHDEVHRQMEHYLNDMRRNGISPEMYYQITGTTEADLHKMMEKDADVRTKTNLVLEQIVKEEGIEATDEDVANEVKELAAQYGMEEDAVRAAVSVDMLKNDISMKKALAVITDSAKEA
;
A
#
# COMPACT_ATOMS: atom_id res chain seq x y z
N THR A 1 -22.75 10.73 28.12
CA THR A 1 -23.56 11.96 28.14
C THR A 1 -23.43 12.72 26.81
N LEU A 2 -24.27 13.71 26.52
CA LEU A 2 -24.11 14.55 25.31
C LEU A 2 -22.73 15.26 25.26
N ALA A 3 -22.17 15.59 26.43
CA ALA A 3 -20.84 16.16 26.55
C ALA A 3 -19.74 15.17 26.13
N GLU A 4 -19.76 13.95 26.67
CA GLU A 4 -18.83 12.86 26.26
C GLU A 4 -18.92 12.54 24.76
N LEU A 5 -20.12 12.54 24.19
CA LEU A 5 -20.29 12.27 22.76
C LEU A 5 -19.68 13.40 21.90
N LYS A 6 -19.85 14.66 22.30
CA LYS A 6 -19.25 15.81 21.61
C LYS A 6 -17.72 15.80 21.72
N GLU A 7 -17.19 15.45 22.89
CA GLU A 7 -15.76 15.33 23.13
C GLU A 7 -15.15 14.19 22.29
N LYS A 8 -15.80 13.03 22.26
CA LYS A 8 -15.41 11.90 21.39
C LYS A 8 -15.36 12.31 19.92
N PHE A 9 -16.42 12.93 19.40
CA PHE A 9 -16.45 13.36 18.00
C PHE A 9 -15.41 14.44 17.70
N ARG A 10 -15.13 15.35 18.64
CA ARG A 10 -14.04 16.32 18.46
C ARG A 10 -12.70 15.60 18.32
N LYS A 11 -12.41 14.65 19.21
CA LYS A 11 -11.17 13.88 19.18
C LYS A 11 -11.03 13.08 17.87
N GLU A 12 -12.11 12.42 17.44
CA GLU A 12 -12.14 11.67 16.17
C GLU A 12 -11.88 12.60 14.97
N LEU A 13 -12.46 13.81 14.96
CA LEU A 13 -12.23 14.78 13.90
C LEU A 13 -10.80 15.34 13.90
N GLU A 14 -10.22 15.54 15.08
CA GLU A 14 -8.83 15.99 15.22
C GLU A 14 -7.85 14.90 14.75
N GLU A 15 -8.05 13.65 15.16
CA GLU A 15 -7.27 12.50 14.72
C GLU A 15 -7.40 12.28 13.21
N ALA A 16 -8.61 12.34 12.66
CA ALA A 16 -8.83 12.19 11.22
C ALA A 16 -8.15 13.29 10.40
N LYS A 17 -8.16 14.53 10.90
CA LYS A 17 -7.46 15.65 10.23
C LYS A 17 -5.95 15.53 10.31
N ALA A 18 -5.41 15.09 11.44
CA ALA A 18 -3.98 14.87 11.60
C ALA A 18 -3.52 13.75 10.66
N ALA A 19 -4.22 12.62 10.64
CA ALA A 19 -3.93 11.51 9.73
C ALA A 19 -3.98 11.93 8.26
N ALA A 20 -5.00 12.69 7.84
CA ALA A 20 -5.10 13.18 6.46
C ALA A 20 -3.96 14.14 6.08
N ALA A 21 -3.47 14.95 7.03
CA ALA A 21 -2.34 15.83 6.79
C ALA A 21 -1.02 15.04 6.67
N ASP A 22 -0.82 14.04 7.54
CA ASP A 22 0.33 13.14 7.48
C ASP A 22 0.37 12.35 6.18
N GLU A 23 -0.78 11.82 5.74
CA GLU A 23 -0.94 11.11 4.47
C GLU A 23 -0.61 12.01 3.27
N ALA A 24 -1.13 13.25 3.26
CA ALA A 24 -0.85 14.19 2.18
C ALA A 24 0.65 14.56 2.07
N VAL A 25 1.34 14.68 3.22
CA VAL A 25 2.79 14.91 3.23
C VAL A 25 3.54 13.69 2.71
N ALA A 26 3.13 12.48 3.14
CA ALA A 26 3.74 11.24 2.72
C ALA A 26 3.59 11.02 1.20
N ASP A 27 2.39 11.22 0.67
CA ASP A 27 2.10 11.10 -0.76
C ASP A 27 2.94 12.08 -1.59
N GLU A 28 3.07 13.33 -1.15
CA GLU A 28 3.85 14.33 -1.87
C GLU A 28 5.36 14.01 -1.81
N ALA A 29 5.85 13.52 -0.68
CA ALA A 29 7.24 13.11 -0.53
C ALA A 29 7.57 11.92 -1.45
N LEU A 30 6.69 10.91 -1.48
CA LEU A 30 6.83 9.75 -2.34
C LEU A 30 6.76 10.13 -3.82
N ARG A 31 5.82 11.00 -4.19
CA ARG A 31 5.69 11.51 -5.56
C ARG A 31 6.98 12.20 -6.01
N LYS A 32 7.55 13.06 -5.17
CA LYS A 32 8.83 13.72 -5.47
C LYS A 32 9.99 12.74 -5.57
N ALA A 33 10.04 11.72 -4.70
CA ALA A 33 11.05 10.68 -4.78
C ALA A 33 10.99 9.94 -6.13
N VAL A 34 9.78 9.61 -6.60
CA VAL A 34 9.57 8.96 -7.90
C VAL A 34 9.86 9.89 -9.08
N GLU A 35 9.46 11.17 -9.01
CA GLU A 35 9.72 12.15 -10.06
C GLU A 35 11.23 12.46 -10.21
N ASN A 36 11.98 12.44 -9.11
CA ASN A 36 13.43 12.69 -9.13
C ASN A 36 14.26 11.43 -9.46
N ALA A 37 13.67 10.25 -9.42
CA ALA A 37 14.37 9.01 -9.73
C ALA A 37 14.59 8.86 -11.24
N GLU A 38 15.84 8.60 -11.65
CA GLU A 38 16.15 8.26 -13.03
C GLU A 38 15.83 6.78 -13.31
N ILE A 39 14.61 6.52 -13.79
CA ILE A 39 14.19 5.18 -14.20
C ILE A 39 14.50 5.03 -15.70
N VAL A 40 15.66 4.42 -16.00
CA VAL A 40 16.24 4.37 -17.36
C VAL A 40 15.31 3.70 -18.37
N GLU A 41 14.63 2.61 -18.00
CA GLU A 41 13.57 1.97 -18.77
C GLU A 41 12.77 1.06 -17.84
N LEU A 42 11.45 1.28 -17.72
CA LEU A 42 10.56 0.41 -16.95
C LEU A 42 10.16 -0.79 -17.83
N PRO A 43 10.52 -2.03 -17.49
CA PRO A 43 10.16 -3.18 -18.32
C PRO A 43 8.64 -3.33 -18.40
N HIS A 44 8.10 -3.41 -19.63
CA HIS A 44 6.66 -3.55 -19.86
C HIS A 44 6.07 -4.80 -19.18
N GLU A 45 6.86 -5.87 -19.05
CA GLU A 45 6.46 -7.09 -18.33
C GLU A 45 6.14 -6.81 -16.85
N MET A 46 6.91 -5.95 -16.18
CA MET A 46 6.67 -5.61 -14.77
C MET A 46 5.34 -4.86 -14.59
N VAL A 47 5.07 -3.90 -15.50
CA VAL A 47 3.82 -3.14 -15.49
C VAL A 47 2.65 -4.07 -15.79
N HIS A 48 2.77 -4.93 -16.81
CA HIS A 48 1.73 -5.88 -17.19
C HIS A 48 1.39 -6.85 -16.06
N ASP A 49 2.40 -7.39 -15.38
CA ASP A 49 2.20 -8.27 -14.22
C ASP A 49 1.50 -7.53 -13.08
N GLU A 50 1.86 -6.27 -12.84
CA GLU A 50 1.20 -5.43 -11.83
C GLU A 50 -0.25 -5.09 -12.21
N VAL A 51 -0.55 -4.87 -13.49
CA VAL A 51 -1.93 -4.71 -13.97
C VAL A 51 -2.75 -5.96 -13.69
N HIS A 52 -2.21 -7.13 -13.99
CA HIS A 52 -2.90 -8.39 -13.77
C HIS A 52 -3.18 -8.62 -12.28
N ARG A 53 -2.19 -8.39 -11.42
CA ARG A 53 -2.37 -8.47 -9.95
C ARG A 53 -3.45 -7.52 -9.45
N GLN A 54 -3.44 -6.27 -9.89
CA GLN A 54 -4.44 -5.27 -9.48
C GLN A 54 -5.85 -5.63 -9.97
N MET A 55 -5.97 -6.07 -11.22
CA MET A 55 -7.22 -6.56 -11.79
C MET A 55 -7.78 -7.73 -10.96
N GLU A 56 -6.97 -8.74 -10.69
CA GLU A 56 -7.41 -9.90 -9.90
C GLU A 56 -7.85 -9.51 -8.49
N HIS A 57 -7.06 -8.67 -7.81
CA HIS A 57 -7.41 -8.18 -6.48
C HIS A 57 -8.75 -7.44 -6.49
N TYR A 58 -8.91 -6.50 -7.42
CA TYR A 58 -10.14 -5.70 -7.54
C TYR A 58 -11.37 -6.59 -7.79
N LEU A 59 -11.29 -7.49 -8.77
CA LEU A 59 -12.42 -8.37 -9.11
C LEU A 59 -12.71 -9.38 -7.99
N ASN A 60 -11.70 -9.85 -7.26
CA ASN A 60 -11.88 -10.72 -6.11
C ASN A 60 -12.59 -9.99 -4.95
N ASP A 61 -12.20 -8.76 -4.65
CA ASP A 61 -12.86 -7.93 -3.63
C ASP A 61 -14.31 -7.64 -4.00
N MET A 62 -14.56 -7.33 -5.27
CA MET A 62 -15.92 -7.13 -5.77
C MET A 62 -16.77 -8.38 -5.59
N ARG A 63 -16.25 -9.56 -5.97
CA ARG A 63 -16.93 -10.83 -5.77
C ARG A 63 -17.21 -11.14 -4.30
N ARG A 64 -16.27 -10.82 -3.40
CA ARG A 64 -16.45 -10.96 -1.94
C ARG A 64 -17.59 -10.07 -1.44
N ASN A 65 -17.77 -8.89 -2.04
CA ASN A 65 -18.88 -7.99 -1.76
C ASN A 65 -20.16 -8.33 -2.56
N GLY A 66 -20.20 -9.45 -3.28
CA GLY A 66 -21.36 -9.93 -4.02
C GLY A 66 -21.60 -9.24 -5.37
N ILE A 67 -20.62 -8.51 -5.90
CA ILE A 67 -20.71 -7.80 -7.17
C ILE A 67 -19.92 -8.57 -8.23
N SER A 68 -20.59 -9.00 -9.30
CA SER A 68 -19.90 -9.64 -10.43
C SER A 68 -19.27 -8.58 -11.36
N PRO A 69 -18.21 -8.94 -12.11
CA PRO A 69 -17.59 -8.02 -13.07
C PRO A 69 -18.60 -7.49 -14.10
N GLU A 70 -19.51 -8.33 -14.57
CA GLU A 70 -20.52 -7.95 -15.55
C GLU A 70 -21.49 -6.90 -15.00
N MET A 71 -21.90 -7.06 -13.73
CA MET A 71 -22.76 -6.09 -13.04
C MET A 71 -22.02 -4.76 -12.85
N TYR A 72 -20.74 -4.79 -12.50
CA TYR A 72 -19.92 -3.58 -12.39
C TYR A 72 -19.86 -2.79 -13.70
N TYR A 73 -19.55 -3.47 -14.80
CA TYR A 73 -19.50 -2.87 -16.13
C TYR A 73 -20.85 -2.25 -16.52
N GLN A 74 -21.96 -2.92 -16.19
CA GLN A 74 -23.30 -2.38 -16.42
C GLN A 74 -23.62 -1.14 -15.57
N ILE A 75 -23.28 -1.16 -14.28
CA ILE A 75 -23.54 -0.04 -13.36
C ILE A 75 -22.71 1.19 -13.74
N THR A 76 -21.43 0.98 -14.05
CA THR A 76 -20.48 2.06 -14.34
C THR A 76 -20.50 2.50 -15.80
N GLY A 77 -21.11 1.72 -16.69
CA GLY A 77 -21.06 1.95 -18.13
C GLY A 77 -19.65 1.77 -18.71
N THR A 78 -18.80 1.00 -18.04
CA THR A 78 -17.41 0.71 -18.46
C THR A 78 -17.29 -0.69 -19.05
N THR A 79 -16.15 -0.97 -19.66
CA THR A 79 -15.77 -2.31 -20.14
C THR A 79 -14.56 -2.84 -19.39
N GLU A 80 -14.27 -4.13 -19.56
CA GLU A 80 -13.03 -4.74 -19.07
C GLU A 80 -11.79 -4.02 -19.62
N ALA A 81 -11.81 -3.57 -20.88
CA ALA A 81 -10.71 -2.82 -21.47
C ALA A 81 -10.51 -1.44 -20.81
N ASP A 82 -11.60 -0.78 -20.41
CA ASP A 82 -11.53 0.50 -19.69
C ASP A 82 -10.95 0.30 -18.28
N LEU A 83 -11.38 -0.77 -17.60
CA LEU A 83 -10.83 -1.16 -16.30
C LEU A 83 -9.34 -1.49 -16.42
N HIS A 84 -8.95 -2.29 -17.40
CA HIS A 84 -7.55 -2.63 -17.65
C HIS A 84 -6.70 -1.39 -17.90
N LYS A 85 -7.16 -0.46 -18.74
CA LYS A 85 -6.43 0.79 -19.04
C LYS A 85 -6.28 1.69 -17.81
N MET A 86 -7.29 1.71 -16.94
CA MET A 86 -7.21 2.40 -15.65
C MET A 86 -6.16 1.76 -14.75
N MET A 87 -6.15 0.43 -14.65
CA MET A 87 -5.15 -0.31 -13.88
C MET A 87 -3.74 -0.18 -14.46
N GLU A 88 -3.59 -0.06 -15.79
CA GLU A 88 -2.30 0.17 -16.45
C GLU A 88 -1.66 1.50 -16.05
N LYS A 89 -2.47 2.56 -15.99
CA LYS A 89 -1.99 3.86 -15.52
C LYS A 89 -1.52 3.80 -14.06
N ASP A 90 -2.27 3.12 -13.21
CA ASP A 90 -1.95 3.01 -11.79
C ASP A 90 -0.77 2.03 -11.55
N ALA A 91 -0.66 0.98 -12.36
CA ALA A 91 0.43 0.01 -12.33
C ALA A 91 1.77 0.63 -12.70
N ASP A 92 1.82 1.53 -13.69
CA ASP A 92 3.05 2.25 -14.02
C ASP A 92 3.58 3.04 -12.82
N VAL A 93 2.72 3.81 -12.16
CA VAL A 93 3.08 4.58 -10.96
C VAL A 93 3.53 3.66 -9.84
N ARG A 94 2.75 2.61 -9.53
CA ARG A 94 3.08 1.65 -8.46
C ARG A 94 4.40 0.92 -8.71
N THR A 95 4.65 0.49 -9.94
CA THR A 95 5.88 -0.23 -10.29
C THR A 95 7.09 0.70 -10.13
N LYS A 96 6.98 1.96 -10.56
CA LYS A 96 8.04 2.97 -10.34
C LYS A 96 8.28 3.23 -8.86
N THR A 97 7.22 3.42 -8.08
CA THR A 97 7.31 3.59 -6.63
C THR A 97 8.04 2.42 -5.97
N ASN A 98 7.69 1.18 -6.31
CA ASN A 98 8.34 -0.01 -5.77
C ASN A 98 9.82 -0.05 -6.14
N LEU A 99 10.19 0.26 -7.38
CA LEU A 99 11.59 0.31 -7.80
C LEU A 99 12.40 1.37 -7.03
N VAL A 100 11.82 2.53 -6.78
CA VAL A 100 12.47 3.61 -6.01
C VAL A 100 12.67 3.18 -4.56
N LEU A 101 11.64 2.62 -3.94
CA LEU A 101 11.73 2.11 -2.57
C LEU A 101 12.76 0.97 -2.46
N GLU A 102 12.78 0.02 -3.40
CA GLU A 102 13.80 -1.03 -3.44
C GLU A 102 15.21 -0.48 -3.57
N GLN A 103 15.39 0.59 -4.35
CA GLN A 103 16.68 1.24 -4.50
C GLN A 103 17.11 1.92 -3.20
N ILE A 104 16.19 2.60 -2.50
CA ILE A 104 16.45 3.20 -1.18
C ILE A 104 16.80 2.11 -0.17
N VAL A 105 16.08 0.99 -0.16
CA VAL A 105 16.40 -0.17 0.69
C VAL A 105 17.84 -0.62 0.48
N LYS A 106 18.30 -0.71 -0.79
CA LYS A 106 19.66 -1.13 -1.15
C LYS A 106 20.71 -0.08 -0.78
N GLU A 107 20.46 1.20 -1.03
CA GLU A 107 21.41 2.29 -0.80
C GLU A 107 21.60 2.60 0.68
N GLU A 108 20.51 2.61 1.44
CA GLU A 108 20.52 2.87 2.89
C GLU A 108 20.79 1.61 3.72
N GLY A 109 20.84 0.42 3.09
CA GLY A 109 21.08 -0.85 3.76
C GLY A 109 19.96 -1.23 4.74
N ILE A 110 18.71 -0.99 4.35
CA ILE A 110 17.54 -1.22 5.20
C ILE A 110 17.20 -2.71 5.25
N GLU A 111 17.48 -3.34 6.39
CA GLU A 111 17.16 -4.75 6.62
C GLU A 111 16.09 -4.92 7.70
N ALA A 112 15.14 -5.83 7.44
CA ALA A 112 14.18 -6.30 8.43
C ALA A 112 14.86 -7.31 9.36
N THR A 113 14.82 -7.02 10.65
CA THR A 113 15.30 -7.90 11.70
C THR A 113 14.27 -8.99 12.02
N ASP A 114 14.70 -10.06 12.70
CA ASP A 114 13.78 -11.10 13.15
C ASP A 114 12.76 -10.57 14.19
N GLU A 115 13.12 -9.52 14.93
CA GLU A 115 12.21 -8.83 15.84
C GLU A 115 11.11 -8.08 15.07
N ASP A 116 11.47 -7.39 13.98
CA ASP A 116 10.48 -6.73 13.13
C ASP A 116 9.48 -7.75 12.55
N VAL A 117 9.96 -8.91 12.11
CA VAL A 117 9.10 -9.99 11.60
C VAL A 117 8.18 -10.52 12.70
N ALA A 118 8.67 -10.68 13.93
CA ALA A 118 7.83 -11.12 15.04
C ALA A 118 6.72 -10.11 15.38
N ASN A 119 7.05 -8.82 15.35
CA ASN A 119 6.08 -7.75 15.58
C ASN A 119 5.03 -7.69 14.47
N GLU A 120 5.45 -7.73 13.19
CA GLU A 120 4.55 -7.72 12.04
C GLU A 120 3.59 -8.92 12.06
N VAL A 121 4.08 -10.12 12.38
CA VAL A 121 3.23 -11.32 12.53
C VAL A 121 2.17 -11.12 13.60
N LYS A 122 2.54 -10.53 14.74
CA LYS A 122 1.61 -10.25 15.84
C LYS A 122 0.56 -9.20 15.47
N GLU A 123 0.95 -8.18 14.73
CA GLU A 123 0.03 -7.15 14.22
C GLU A 123 -0.96 -7.75 13.24
N LEU A 124 -0.50 -8.54 12.27
CA LEU A 124 -1.36 -9.24 11.31
C LEU A 124 -2.31 -10.23 12.02
N ALA A 125 -1.81 -10.99 12.99
CA ALA A 125 -2.61 -11.88 13.81
C ALA A 125 -3.76 -11.13 14.51
N ALA A 126 -3.45 -9.99 15.14
CA ALA A 126 -4.44 -9.15 15.79
C ALA A 126 -5.44 -8.51 14.79
N GLN A 127 -4.96 -8.03 13.65
CA GLN A 127 -5.78 -7.39 12.61
C GLN A 127 -6.79 -8.34 12.00
N TYR A 128 -6.37 -9.57 11.69
CA TYR A 128 -7.21 -10.57 11.03
C TYR A 128 -7.92 -11.51 12.01
N GLY A 129 -7.65 -11.38 13.32
CA GLY A 129 -8.22 -12.25 14.35
C GLY A 129 -7.76 -13.72 14.19
N MET A 130 -6.50 -13.92 13.82
CA MET A 130 -5.89 -15.22 13.55
C MET A 130 -4.75 -15.48 14.53
N GLU A 131 -4.42 -16.75 14.74
CA GLU A 131 -3.24 -17.14 15.54
C GLU A 131 -1.93 -16.84 14.78
N GLU A 132 -0.87 -16.44 15.49
CA GLU A 132 0.43 -16.12 14.89
C GLU A 132 1.00 -17.25 14.03
N ASP A 133 0.82 -18.52 14.45
CA ASP A 133 1.26 -19.70 13.69
C ASP A 133 0.54 -19.81 12.33
N ALA A 134 -0.74 -19.41 12.27
CA ALA A 134 -1.49 -19.42 11.01
C ALA A 134 -0.98 -18.32 10.06
N VAL A 135 -0.59 -17.16 10.59
CA VAL A 135 0.03 -16.08 9.80
C VAL A 135 1.38 -16.53 9.24
N ARG A 136 2.24 -17.15 10.07
CA ARG A 136 3.54 -17.69 9.65
C ARG A 136 3.43 -18.81 8.62
N ALA A 137 2.34 -19.57 8.64
CA ALA A 137 2.08 -20.61 7.64
C ALA A 137 1.57 -20.02 6.31
N ALA A 138 0.92 -18.85 6.35
CA ALA A 138 0.34 -18.22 5.17
C ALA A 138 1.33 -17.34 4.39
N VAL A 139 2.33 -16.76 5.06
CA VAL A 139 3.29 -15.82 4.45
C VAL A 139 4.72 -16.27 4.75
N SER A 140 5.59 -16.28 3.74
CA SER A 140 7.00 -16.61 3.92
C SER A 140 7.74 -15.50 4.67
N VAL A 141 8.78 -15.88 5.43
CA VAL A 141 9.62 -14.94 6.18
C VAL A 141 10.30 -13.94 5.22
N ASP A 142 10.75 -14.40 4.05
CA ASP A 142 11.42 -13.53 3.08
C ASP A 142 10.47 -12.47 2.51
N MET A 143 9.20 -12.82 2.26
CA MET A 143 8.18 -11.85 1.85
C MET A 143 7.92 -10.83 2.95
N LEU A 144 7.75 -11.28 4.20
CA LEU A 144 7.56 -10.35 5.33
C LEU A 144 8.76 -9.43 5.50
N LYS A 145 9.98 -9.96 5.39
CA LYS A 145 11.19 -9.13 5.47
C LYS A 145 11.25 -8.09 4.37
N ASN A 146 10.90 -8.45 3.13
CA ASN A 146 10.83 -7.50 2.03
C ASN A 146 9.79 -6.41 2.34
N ASP A 147 8.55 -6.79 2.68
CA ASP A 147 7.47 -5.84 2.98
C ASP A 147 7.86 -4.87 4.11
N ILE A 148 8.48 -5.38 5.17
CA ILE A 148 8.96 -4.57 6.30
C ILE A 148 10.08 -3.61 5.85
N SER A 149 11.06 -4.07 5.08
CA SER A 149 12.12 -3.19 4.55
C SER A 149 11.53 -2.08 3.67
N MET A 150 10.53 -2.40 2.85
CA MET A 150 9.84 -1.42 2.01
C MET A 150 9.05 -0.41 2.84
N LYS A 151 8.34 -0.84 3.89
CA LYS A 151 7.67 0.06 4.85
C LYS A 151 8.67 0.99 5.54
N LYS A 152 9.85 0.47 5.92
CA LYS A 152 10.92 1.28 6.54
C LYS A 152 11.50 2.29 5.55
N ALA A 153 11.71 1.92 4.29
CA ALA A 153 12.15 2.85 3.26
C ALA A 153 11.13 3.97 3.02
N LEU A 154 9.83 3.65 3.03
CA LEU A 154 8.78 4.66 2.98
C LEU A 154 8.88 5.62 4.18
N ALA A 155 9.07 5.09 5.39
CA ALA A 155 9.24 5.92 6.59
C ALA A 155 10.43 6.90 6.46
N VAL A 156 11.56 6.46 5.90
CA VAL A 156 12.71 7.33 5.62
C VAL A 156 12.33 8.50 4.71
N ILE A 157 11.59 8.23 3.63
CA ILE A 157 11.09 9.28 2.72
C ILE A 157 10.19 10.26 3.48
N THR A 158 9.20 9.74 4.22
CA THR A 158 8.22 10.59 4.90
C THR A 158 8.83 11.40 6.03
N ASP A 159 9.76 10.83 6.78
CA ASP A 159 10.43 11.51 7.90
C ASP A 159 11.36 12.61 7.38
N SER A 160 12.09 12.35 6.29
CA SER A 160 12.92 13.37 5.63
C SER A 160 12.10 14.57 5.13
N ALA A 161 10.85 14.35 4.73
CA ALA A 161 9.95 15.40 4.26
C ALA A 161 9.30 16.19 5.41
N LYS A 162 9.16 15.59 6.60
CA LYS A 162 8.64 16.25 7.81
C LYS A 162 9.69 17.13 8.50
N GLU A 163 10.97 16.80 8.34
CA GLU A 163 12.09 17.59 8.87
C GLU A 163 12.48 18.81 8.00
N ALA A 164 11.96 18.90 6.78
CA ALA A 164 12.29 19.92 5.77
C ALA A 164 11.46 21.23 5.87
#